data_AF-A0A6P0I7D8-F1
#
_entry.id   AF-A0A6P0I7D8-F1
#
_cell.length_a   1.000
_cell.length_b   1.000
_cell.length_c   1.000
_cell.angle_alpha   90.00
_cell.angle_beta   90.00
_cell.angle_gamma   90.00
#
_symmetry.space_group_name_H-M   'P 1'
#
loop_
_entity.id
_entity.type
_entity.pdbx_description
1 polymer ?
#
loop_
_entity_poly.entity_id
_entity_poly.type
_entity_poly.pdbx_seq_one_letter_code
_entity_poly.pdbx_strand_id
1 'polypeptide(L)'
;MASIDRIIQREVNPFDPVSLYTINFWQEQQNPTLNVDSIHQNIISDIETVLEQVAQEHRPRTLILTGDSGSGKSYLLGRIKKLFNTKAFFVYIDPWPDSDYIWRHILRQTVDSLMKTPEGQTDSQLLLWLKGLLAFQNGSLLKKIIGERRVFIRNLKGIYSSDIYNPNDFFSALYHLLNPSYISIACEWLRGDDLDEDDLKYLGIKNSIDSEDSAQKIMTNLGIISAASQPIVLCFDNLDNIPRLLNGSLDLQALFNINSSIHTHYPQNFLIIISIITSTWKQNSELIQPADKARVNAGYFHLTRSVWT
;
A
#
# COMPACT_ATOMS: atom_id res chain seq x y z
N MET A 1 34.51 33.30 5.60
CA MET A 1 33.60 32.14 5.75
C MET A 1 32.38 32.43 4.89
N ALA A 2 32.19 31.68 3.80
CA ALA A 2 30.96 31.80 3.01
C ALA A 2 29.81 31.20 3.83
N SER A 3 28.69 31.90 3.95
CA SER A 3 27.50 31.36 4.63
C SER A 3 27.03 30.10 3.90
N ILE A 4 26.48 29.14 4.65
CA ILE A 4 25.89 27.89 4.13
C ILE A 4 24.92 28.19 2.97
N ASP A 5 24.17 29.29 3.05
CA ASP A 5 23.27 29.75 2.00
C ASP A 5 23.96 30.06 0.66
N ARG A 6 25.22 30.53 0.69
CA ARG A 6 26.02 30.81 -0.53
C ARG A 6 26.61 29.55 -1.16
N ILE A 7 26.71 28.44 -0.42
CA ILE A 7 27.14 27.14 -0.95
C ILE A 7 25.94 26.44 -1.59
N ILE A 8 24.75 26.53 -0.97
CA ILE A 8 23.50 25.93 -1.47
C ILE A 8 23.03 26.56 -2.79
N GLN A 9 23.22 27.88 -3.00
CA GLN A 9 22.88 28.54 -4.27
C GLN A 9 23.71 28.10 -5.49
N ARG A 10 24.79 27.33 -5.28
CA ARG A 10 25.65 26.84 -6.37
C ARG A 10 25.43 25.37 -6.73
N GLU A 11 24.66 24.62 -5.95
CA GLU A 11 24.39 23.22 -6.24
C GLU A 11 23.09 23.07 -7.05
N VAL A 12 23.19 22.20 -8.05
CA VAL A 12 22.14 21.80 -8.98
C VAL A 12 20.87 21.44 -8.20
N ASN A 13 19.69 21.85 -8.70
CA ASN A 13 18.41 21.50 -8.10
C ASN A 13 18.39 20.00 -7.76
N PRO A 14 18.24 19.59 -6.48
CA PRO A 14 18.27 18.18 -6.11
C PRO A 14 17.06 17.40 -6.67
N PHE A 15 16.09 18.09 -7.27
CA PHE A 15 14.93 17.54 -8.00
C PHE A 15 15.01 17.75 -9.51
N ASP A 16 16.22 17.98 -10.07
CA ASP A 16 16.43 18.11 -11.51
C ASP A 16 16.11 16.76 -12.22
N PRO A 17 15.30 16.74 -13.30
CA PRO A 17 14.77 15.51 -13.90
C PRO A 17 15.84 14.53 -14.41
N VAL A 18 17.06 15.02 -14.65
CA VAL A 18 18.19 14.21 -15.15
C VAL A 18 18.79 13.34 -14.04
N SER A 19 18.56 13.68 -12.76
CA SER A 19 19.18 13.02 -11.60
C SER A 19 18.26 12.10 -10.79
N LEU A 20 16.93 12.27 -10.93
CA LEU A 20 15.93 11.50 -10.18
C LEU A 20 14.84 10.96 -11.12
N TYR A 21 15.16 9.92 -11.87
CA TYR A 21 14.12 8.98 -12.28
C TYR A 21 13.66 8.24 -11.02
N THR A 22 12.75 8.82 -10.24
CA THR A 22 12.11 8.13 -9.12
C THR A 22 11.15 7.09 -9.69
N ILE A 23 11.60 5.84 -9.80
CA ILE A 23 10.82 4.73 -10.38
C ILE A 23 9.79 4.20 -9.37
N ASN A 24 10.16 4.12 -8.09
CA ASN A 24 9.29 3.89 -6.93
C ASN A 24 10.08 4.11 -5.62
N PHE A 25 9.39 4.32 -4.48
CA PHE A 25 10.06 4.55 -3.18
C PHE A 25 10.73 3.31 -2.56
N TRP A 26 10.63 2.14 -3.21
CA TRP A 26 11.30 0.91 -2.78
C TRP A 26 12.69 0.75 -3.41
N GLN A 27 12.88 1.33 -4.59
CA GLN A 27 14.15 1.33 -5.34
C GLN A 27 14.92 2.63 -5.13
N GLU A 28 14.25 3.71 -4.74
CA GLU A 28 14.90 4.99 -4.45
C GLU A 28 15.77 4.90 -3.18
N GLN A 29 17.06 5.20 -3.33
CA GLN A 29 17.93 5.53 -2.20
C GLN A 29 17.89 7.04 -1.97
N GLN A 30 17.05 7.48 -1.03
CA GLN A 30 17.00 8.88 -0.66
C GLN A 30 18.33 9.27 -0.02
N ASN A 31 19.04 10.22 -0.62
CA ASN A 31 20.30 10.70 -0.07
C ASN A 31 20.02 11.50 1.22
N PRO A 32 20.48 11.02 2.40
CA PRO A 32 20.19 11.69 3.67
C PRO A 32 20.74 13.12 3.73
N THR A 33 21.78 13.43 2.95
CA THR A 33 22.40 14.76 2.93
C THR A 33 21.59 15.81 2.18
N LEU A 34 20.62 15.40 1.36
CA LEU A 34 19.70 16.28 0.63
C LEU A 34 18.33 16.39 1.34
N ASN A 35 18.16 15.70 2.46
CA ASN A 35 16.91 15.68 3.21
C ASN A 35 16.82 16.94 4.06
N VAL A 36 16.15 17.97 3.53
CA VAL A 36 15.82 19.17 4.31
C VAL A 36 14.59 18.84 5.14
N ASP A 37 14.82 18.54 6.43
CA ASP A 37 13.77 18.04 7.30
C ASP A 37 12.54 18.95 7.34
N SER A 38 12.68 20.27 7.22
CA SER A 38 11.57 21.22 7.24
C SER A 38 10.60 21.15 6.04
N ILE A 39 10.98 20.52 4.93
CA ILE A 39 10.14 20.49 3.73
C ILE A 39 8.89 19.64 3.97
N HIS A 40 7.71 20.22 3.71
CA HIS A 40 6.39 19.59 3.81
C HIS A 40 6.03 19.00 5.19
N GLN A 41 6.65 19.46 6.27
CA GLN A 41 6.41 18.92 7.63
C GLN A 41 4.94 18.97 8.06
N ASN A 42 4.21 20.03 7.70
CA ASN A 42 2.79 20.12 7.98
C ASN A 42 2.01 18.97 7.33
N ILE A 43 2.32 18.65 6.06
CA ILE A 43 1.68 17.55 5.33
C ILE A 43 2.02 16.20 5.98
N ILE A 44 3.27 16.01 6.43
CA ILE A 44 3.68 14.78 7.14
C ILE A 44 2.89 14.61 8.44
N SER A 45 2.76 15.67 9.24
CA SER A 45 2.02 15.65 10.50
C SER A 45 0.51 15.43 10.30
N ASP A 46 -0.07 16.01 9.25
CA ASP A 46 -1.47 15.78 8.91
C ASP A 46 -1.70 14.33 8.46
N ILE A 47 -0.80 13.76 7.64
CA ILE A 47 -0.88 12.36 7.21
C ILE A 47 -0.69 11.41 8.39
N GLU A 48 0.19 11.73 9.34
CA GLU A 48 0.33 10.97 10.59
C GLU A 48 -0.98 10.93 11.38
N THR A 49 -1.65 12.08 11.51
CA THR A 49 -2.94 12.19 12.19
C THR A 49 -4.00 11.32 11.50
N VAL A 50 -4.06 11.35 10.17
CA VAL A 50 -4.98 10.49 9.40
C VAL A 50 -4.63 9.01 9.60
N LEU A 51 -3.36 8.65 9.60
CA LEU A 51 -2.91 7.28 9.81
C LEU A 51 -3.31 6.76 11.21
N GLU A 52 -3.17 7.60 12.23
CA GLU A 52 -3.60 7.27 13.60
C GLU A 52 -5.11 7.07 13.70
N GLN A 53 -5.91 7.87 12.97
CA GLN A 53 -7.36 7.65 12.86
C GLN A 53 -7.69 6.30 12.21
N VAL A 54 -7.01 5.94 11.13
CA VAL A 54 -7.20 4.62 10.48
C VAL A 54 -6.89 3.49 11.46
N ALA A 55 -5.76 3.59 12.18
CA ALA A 55 -5.34 2.59 13.16
C ALA A 55 -6.31 2.45 14.35
N GLN A 56 -7.01 3.53 14.74
CA GLN A 56 -7.96 3.51 15.86
C GLN A 56 -9.37 3.08 15.43
N GLU A 57 -9.84 3.60 14.29
CA GLU A 57 -11.21 3.40 13.83
C GLU A 57 -11.39 2.14 12.96
N HIS A 58 -10.30 1.60 12.39
CA HIS A 58 -10.32 0.53 11.39
C HIS A 58 -11.26 0.82 10.22
N ARG A 59 -11.36 2.10 9.86
CA ARG A 59 -12.14 2.60 8.73
C ARG A 59 -11.19 3.12 7.67
N PRO A 60 -11.46 2.85 6.39
CA PRO A 60 -10.60 3.28 5.32
C PRO A 60 -10.67 4.80 5.18
N ARG A 61 -9.50 5.40 4.94
CA ARG A 61 -9.34 6.83 4.72
C ARG A 61 -8.64 7.04 3.39
N THR A 62 -9.09 8.04 2.63
CA THR A 62 -8.49 8.39 1.34
C THR A 62 -8.18 9.86 1.27
N LEU A 63 -6.95 10.17 0.90
CA LEU A 63 -6.47 11.53 0.67
C LEU A 63 -5.90 11.68 -0.74
N ILE A 64 -5.98 12.89 -1.28
CA ILE A 64 -5.33 13.26 -2.55
C ILE A 64 -4.09 14.08 -2.24
N LEU A 65 -2.97 13.69 -2.83
CA LEU A 65 -1.70 14.41 -2.78
C LEU A 65 -1.44 15.04 -4.15
N THR A 66 -1.67 16.34 -4.27
CA THR A 66 -1.40 17.10 -5.49
C THR A 66 -0.06 17.82 -5.43
N GLY A 67 0.52 18.09 -6.59
CA GLY A 67 1.73 18.89 -6.72
C GLY A 67 2.21 18.89 -8.17
N ASP A 68 2.92 19.92 -8.57
CA ASP A 68 3.42 20.02 -9.95
C ASP A 68 4.42 18.90 -10.28
N SER A 69 4.73 18.69 -11.56
CA SER A 69 5.79 17.76 -11.93
C SER A 69 7.12 18.20 -11.30
N GLY A 70 7.84 17.24 -10.71
CA GLY A 70 9.07 17.51 -9.95
C GLY A 70 8.88 18.20 -8.60
N SER A 71 7.65 18.29 -8.06
CA SER A 71 7.41 18.89 -6.74
C SER A 71 7.84 18.03 -5.54
N GLY A 72 8.40 16.84 -5.78
CA GLY A 72 8.82 15.92 -4.71
C GLY A 72 7.72 15.04 -4.11
N LYS A 73 6.61 14.76 -4.82
CA LYS A 73 5.55 13.85 -4.34
C LYS A 73 6.08 12.46 -4.01
N SER A 74 6.75 11.79 -4.95
CA SER A 74 7.34 10.46 -4.75
C SER A 74 8.38 10.46 -3.63
N TYR A 75 9.17 11.54 -3.54
CA TYR A 75 10.12 11.76 -2.45
C TYR A 75 9.42 11.87 -1.08
N LEU A 76 8.33 12.63 -0.98
CA LEU A 76 7.51 12.74 0.22
C LEU A 76 6.93 11.37 0.62
N LEU A 77 6.42 10.58 -0.33
CA LEU A 77 5.93 9.23 -0.05
C LEU A 77 7.03 8.33 0.53
N GLY A 78 8.25 8.41 -0.01
CA GLY A 78 9.41 7.70 0.54
C GLY A 78 9.80 8.16 1.95
N ARG A 79 9.70 9.46 2.25
CA ARG A 79 9.92 10.00 3.60
C ARG A 79 8.87 9.51 4.59
N ILE A 80 7.59 9.58 4.22
CA ILE A 80 6.46 9.09 5.03
C ILE A 80 6.64 7.60 5.34
N LYS A 81 6.98 6.79 4.32
CA LYS A 81 7.31 5.37 4.51
C LYS A 81 8.41 5.19 5.57
N LYS A 82 9.50 5.95 5.46
CA LYS A 82 10.63 5.85 6.40
C LYS A 82 10.23 6.24 7.82
N LEU A 83 9.52 7.35 7.98
CA LEU A 83 9.11 7.89 9.28
C LEU A 83 8.09 6.98 9.99
N PHE A 84 7.19 6.35 9.23
CA PHE A 84 6.07 5.60 9.79
C PHE A 84 6.19 4.09 9.60
N ASN A 85 7.37 3.56 9.28
CA ASN A 85 7.61 2.11 9.08
C ASN A 85 7.28 1.25 10.31
N THR A 86 7.27 1.84 11.51
CA THR A 86 6.88 1.19 12.77
C THR A 86 5.40 1.36 13.09
N LYS A 87 4.67 2.21 12.35
CA LYS A 87 3.24 2.49 12.53
C LYS A 87 2.37 1.82 11.48
N ALA A 88 2.90 1.56 10.28
CA ALA A 88 2.13 1.03 9.16
C ALA A 88 3.00 0.26 8.15
N PHE A 89 2.36 -0.58 7.35
CA PHE A 89 2.97 -1.20 6.18
C PHE A 89 2.68 -0.39 4.93
N PHE A 90 3.70 -0.17 4.12
CA PHE A 90 3.59 0.67 2.93
C PHE A 90 3.56 -0.16 1.66
N VAL A 91 2.71 0.27 0.74
CA VAL A 91 2.52 -0.34 -0.57
C VAL A 91 2.64 0.74 -1.62
N TYR A 92 3.53 0.53 -2.60
CA TYR A 92 3.60 1.37 -3.78
C TYR A 92 2.78 0.72 -4.88
N ILE A 93 1.82 1.46 -5.45
CA ILE A 93 1.05 1.04 -6.61
C ILE A 93 1.49 1.90 -7.80
N ASP A 94 2.16 1.26 -8.75
CA ASP A 94 2.52 1.87 -10.03
C ASP A 94 1.30 1.94 -10.97
N PRO A 95 1.39 2.71 -12.08
CA PRO A 95 0.34 2.76 -13.09
C PRO A 95 0.00 1.37 -13.62
N TRP A 96 -1.29 1.05 -13.67
CA TRP A 96 -1.76 -0.21 -14.22
C TRP A 96 -1.83 -0.15 -15.75
N PRO A 97 -1.61 -1.28 -16.46
CA PRO A 97 -1.65 -1.31 -17.91
C PRO A 97 -3.08 -1.39 -18.48
N ASP A 98 -4.03 -1.94 -17.72
CA ASP A 98 -5.40 -2.21 -18.16
C ASP A 98 -6.37 -2.07 -16.99
N SER A 99 -7.39 -1.23 -17.15
CA SER A 99 -8.39 -0.95 -16.12
C SER A 99 -9.29 -2.16 -15.83
N ASP A 100 -9.42 -3.10 -16.77
CA ASP A 100 -10.22 -4.32 -16.59
C ASP A 100 -9.55 -5.34 -15.65
N TYR A 101 -8.27 -5.13 -15.30
CA TYR A 101 -7.47 -6.03 -14.43
C TYR A 101 -6.84 -5.29 -13.23
N ILE A 102 -7.43 -4.16 -12.82
CA ILE A 102 -6.86 -3.26 -11.82
C ILE A 102 -6.78 -3.90 -10.42
N TRP A 103 -7.73 -4.76 -10.01
CA TRP A 103 -7.67 -5.43 -8.70
C TRP A 103 -6.54 -6.43 -8.63
N ARG A 104 -6.35 -7.24 -9.68
CA ARG A 104 -5.21 -8.18 -9.76
C ARG A 104 -3.88 -7.43 -9.75
N HIS A 105 -3.80 -6.29 -10.43
CA HIS A 105 -2.63 -5.41 -10.38
C HIS A 105 -2.36 -4.88 -8.97
N ILE A 106 -3.38 -4.32 -8.29
CA ILE A 106 -3.24 -3.79 -6.93
C ILE A 106 -2.87 -4.89 -5.94
N LEU A 107 -3.48 -6.07 -6.03
CA LEU A 107 -3.14 -7.21 -5.17
C LEU A 107 -1.68 -7.61 -5.34
N ARG A 108 -1.23 -7.73 -6.59
CA ARG A 108 0.16 -8.06 -6.92
C ARG A 108 1.14 -7.06 -6.32
N GLN A 109 0.94 -5.77 -6.58
CA GLN A 109 1.79 -4.69 -6.05
C GLN A 109 1.73 -4.59 -4.52
N THR A 110 0.58 -4.91 -3.92
CA THR A 110 0.41 -5.01 -2.47
C THR A 110 1.29 -6.11 -1.91
N VAL A 111 1.20 -7.33 -2.42
CA VAL A 111 2.00 -8.46 -1.94
C VAL A 111 3.50 -8.24 -2.20
N ASP A 112 3.86 -7.72 -3.38
CA ASP A 112 5.25 -7.40 -3.72
C ASP A 112 5.86 -6.35 -2.79
N SER A 113 5.09 -5.33 -2.41
CA SER A 113 5.50 -4.34 -1.42
C SER A 113 5.57 -4.93 -0.02
N LEU A 114 4.60 -5.74 0.39
CA LEU A 114 4.61 -6.39 1.70
C LEU A 114 5.78 -7.38 1.85
N MET A 115 6.31 -7.90 0.75
CA MET A 115 7.51 -8.73 0.75
C MET A 115 8.82 -7.97 0.90
N LYS A 116 8.81 -6.64 0.84
CA LYS A 116 9.99 -5.81 1.11
C LYS A 116 10.29 -5.75 2.60
N THR A 117 11.58 -5.70 2.93
CA THR A 117 12.08 -5.49 4.29
C THR A 117 12.16 -3.99 4.59
N PRO A 118 11.46 -3.48 5.62
CA PRO A 118 11.59 -2.10 6.05
C PRO A 118 13.00 -1.76 6.52
N GLU A 119 13.39 -0.48 6.42
CA GLU A 119 14.68 -0.03 6.93
C GLU A 119 14.81 -0.33 8.44
N GLY A 120 15.94 -0.93 8.83
CA GLY A 120 16.21 -1.33 10.23
C GLY A 120 15.56 -2.63 10.69
N GLN A 121 14.80 -3.32 9.82
CA GLN A 121 14.18 -4.62 10.13
C GLN A 121 14.94 -5.77 9.44
N THR A 122 14.77 -6.98 9.98
CA THR A 122 15.30 -8.22 9.36
C THR A 122 14.24 -8.96 8.54
N ASP A 123 12.98 -8.87 8.97
CA ASP A 123 11.85 -9.54 8.34
C ASP A 123 11.13 -8.61 7.35
N SER A 124 10.45 -9.20 6.36
CA SER A 124 9.56 -8.47 5.47
C SER A 124 8.37 -7.87 6.21
N GLN A 125 7.74 -6.84 5.65
CA GLN A 125 6.49 -6.27 6.19
C GLN A 125 5.44 -7.35 6.43
N LEU A 126 5.30 -8.29 5.49
CA LEU A 126 4.36 -9.40 5.57
C LEU A 126 4.63 -10.33 6.76
N LEU A 127 5.91 -10.63 7.04
CA LEU A 127 6.28 -11.45 8.19
C LEU A 127 6.13 -10.69 9.50
N LEU A 128 6.50 -9.41 9.55
CA LEU A 128 6.27 -8.55 10.71
C LEU A 128 4.78 -8.45 11.05
N TRP A 129 3.96 -8.26 10.02
CA TRP A 129 2.52 -8.26 10.11
C TRP A 129 1.96 -9.55 10.68
N LEU A 130 2.37 -10.68 10.11
CA LEU A 130 1.92 -11.99 10.54
C LEU A 130 2.35 -12.30 11.97
N LYS A 131 3.58 -11.92 12.36
CA LYS A 131 4.06 -12.00 13.74
C LYS A 131 3.25 -11.11 14.67
N GLY A 132 2.86 -9.91 14.26
CA GLY A 132 1.99 -9.02 15.02
C GLY A 132 0.59 -9.59 15.24
N LEU A 133 -0.03 -10.10 14.16
CA LEU A 133 -1.33 -10.78 14.20
C LEU A 133 -1.31 -12.01 15.13
N LEU A 134 -0.19 -12.70 15.21
CA LEU A 134 0.03 -13.82 16.11
C LEU A 134 0.34 -13.38 17.54
N ALA A 135 1.17 -12.34 17.75
CA ALA A 135 1.53 -11.82 19.07
C ALA A 135 0.33 -11.26 19.84
N PHE A 136 -0.67 -10.70 19.14
CA PHE A 136 -1.96 -10.33 19.72
C PHE A 136 -2.69 -11.53 20.36
N GLN A 137 -2.35 -12.77 19.97
CA GLN A 137 -2.94 -13.99 20.49
C GLN A 137 -2.17 -14.45 21.73
N ASN A 138 -2.86 -14.64 22.86
CA ASN A 138 -2.29 -15.06 24.15
C ASN A 138 -1.18 -16.13 24.01
N GLY A 139 -0.04 -15.94 24.68
CA GLY A 139 1.21 -16.69 24.48
C GLY A 139 1.15 -18.23 24.62
N SER A 140 0.11 -18.77 25.25
CA SER A 140 -0.14 -20.22 25.33
C SER A 140 -0.69 -20.81 24.02
N LEU A 141 -1.46 -20.03 23.26
CA LEU A 141 -2.06 -20.44 21.98
C LEU A 141 -1.02 -20.42 20.85
N LEU A 142 -0.09 -19.47 20.88
CA LEU A 142 0.97 -19.31 19.88
C LEU A 142 1.79 -20.58 19.66
N LYS A 143 2.24 -21.24 20.75
CA LYS A 143 3.03 -22.47 20.66
C LYS A 143 2.25 -23.65 20.06
N LYS A 144 0.92 -23.68 20.22
CA LYS A 144 0.05 -24.72 19.63
C LYS A 144 -0.28 -24.43 18.16
N ILE A 145 -0.32 -23.16 17.78
CA ILE A 145 -0.71 -22.69 16.44
C ILE A 145 0.42 -22.85 15.40
N ILE A 146 1.67 -22.71 15.82
CA ILE A 146 2.84 -22.75 14.94
C ILE A 146 3.14 -24.17 14.41
N GLY A 147 2.68 -25.23 15.11
CA GLY A 147 3.01 -26.62 14.76
C GLY A 147 1.98 -27.34 13.88
N GLU A 148 0.73 -26.88 13.83
CA GLU A 148 -0.34 -27.58 13.13
C GLU A 148 -1.20 -26.62 12.28
N ARG A 149 -1.05 -26.70 10.96
CA ARG A 149 -1.82 -25.92 9.97
C ARG A 149 -3.34 -25.93 10.22
N ARG A 150 -3.90 -27.11 10.54
CA ARG A 150 -5.34 -27.24 10.81
C ARG A 150 -5.78 -26.46 12.05
N VAL A 151 -4.94 -26.44 13.09
CA VAL A 151 -5.19 -25.67 14.32
C VAL A 151 -5.07 -24.17 14.02
N PHE A 152 -4.06 -23.76 13.25
CA PHE A 152 -3.89 -22.38 12.78
C PHE A 152 -5.14 -21.88 12.06
N ILE A 153 -5.57 -22.59 11.01
CA ILE A 153 -6.74 -22.21 10.20
C ILE A 153 -8.00 -22.19 11.06
N ARG A 154 -8.24 -23.21 11.89
CA ARG A 154 -9.42 -23.26 12.76
C ARG A 154 -9.46 -22.07 13.73
N ASN A 155 -8.33 -21.70 14.31
CA ASN A 155 -8.27 -20.61 15.28
C ASN A 155 -8.52 -19.26 14.61
N LEU A 156 -7.89 -18.97 13.47
CA LEU A 156 -8.16 -17.72 12.74
C LEU A 156 -9.59 -17.65 12.22
N LYS A 157 -10.15 -18.77 11.75
CA LYS A 157 -11.58 -18.84 11.40
C LYS A 157 -12.49 -18.57 12.60
N GLY A 158 -12.12 -18.98 13.81
CA GLY A 158 -12.88 -18.66 15.01
C GLY A 158 -12.88 -17.17 15.36
N ILE A 159 -11.85 -16.43 14.92
CA ILE A 159 -11.71 -14.99 15.17
C ILE A 159 -12.43 -14.18 14.08
N TYR A 160 -12.33 -14.58 12.81
CA TYR A 160 -12.78 -13.80 11.65
C TYR A 160 -13.97 -14.44 10.89
N SER A 161 -14.80 -15.22 11.58
CA SER A 161 -15.63 -16.32 11.03
C SER A 161 -16.52 -16.05 9.81
N SER A 162 -16.99 -14.83 9.55
CA SER A 162 -17.90 -14.54 8.42
C SER A 162 -17.35 -13.60 7.35
N ASP A 163 -16.29 -12.85 7.65
CA ASP A 163 -15.92 -11.69 6.82
C ASP A 163 -14.79 -12.01 5.84
N ILE A 164 -14.15 -13.17 6.00
CA ILE A 164 -13.03 -13.63 5.20
C ILE A 164 -13.51 -14.52 4.06
N TYR A 165 -13.19 -14.10 2.84
CA TYR A 165 -13.37 -14.89 1.63
C TYR A 165 -12.38 -16.06 1.57
N ASN A 166 -12.85 -17.25 1.19
CA ASN A 166 -12.05 -18.48 1.10
C ASN A 166 -11.07 -18.67 2.28
N PRO A 167 -11.57 -18.68 3.53
CA PRO A 167 -10.71 -18.59 4.71
C PRO A 167 -9.77 -19.78 4.87
N ASN A 168 -10.14 -20.96 4.34
CA ASN A 168 -9.24 -22.12 4.39
C ASN A 168 -7.99 -21.87 3.53
N ASP A 169 -8.18 -21.41 2.30
CA ASP A 169 -7.09 -21.18 1.34
C ASP A 169 -6.23 -20.00 1.79
N PHE A 170 -6.88 -18.88 2.14
CA PHE A 170 -6.22 -17.67 2.61
C PHE A 170 -5.37 -17.92 3.87
N PHE A 171 -5.93 -18.55 4.90
CA PHE A 171 -5.16 -18.85 6.11
C PHE A 171 -4.14 -19.98 5.92
N SER A 172 -4.34 -20.87 4.93
CA SER A 172 -3.30 -21.85 4.56
C SER A 172 -2.08 -21.14 3.99
N ALA A 173 -2.28 -20.19 3.07
CA ALA A 173 -1.20 -19.37 2.53
C ALA A 173 -0.47 -18.62 3.65
N LEU A 174 -1.19 -17.94 4.55
CA LEU A 174 -0.57 -17.25 5.69
C LEU A 174 0.22 -18.19 6.60
N TYR A 175 -0.29 -19.39 6.88
CA TYR A 175 0.45 -20.38 7.66
C TYR A 175 1.79 -20.74 7.01
N HIS A 176 1.78 -20.96 5.68
CA HIS A 176 2.97 -21.36 4.94
C HIS A 176 4.01 -20.24 4.82
N LEU A 177 3.63 -18.96 4.97
CA LEU A 177 4.58 -17.85 5.08
C LEU A 177 5.50 -17.97 6.31
N LEU A 178 5.06 -18.61 7.40
CA LEU A 178 5.87 -18.80 8.61
C LEU A 178 7.01 -19.80 8.42
N ASN A 179 7.00 -20.54 7.32
CA ASN A 179 7.99 -21.56 7.04
C ASN A 179 8.91 -21.11 5.88
N PRO A 180 10.22 -20.95 6.11
CA PRO A 180 11.17 -20.54 5.08
C PRO A 180 11.15 -21.41 3.82
N SER A 181 10.81 -22.70 3.94
CA SER A 181 10.75 -23.61 2.78
C SER A 181 9.52 -23.41 1.90
N TYR A 182 8.50 -22.69 2.37
CA TYR A 182 7.22 -22.52 1.67
C TYR A 182 6.91 -21.06 1.35
N ILE A 183 7.70 -20.11 1.88
CA ILE A 183 7.42 -18.68 1.76
C ILE A 183 7.29 -18.23 0.31
N SER A 184 8.12 -18.73 -0.62
CA SER A 184 8.06 -18.35 -2.05
C SER A 184 6.70 -18.70 -2.66
N ILE A 185 6.31 -19.98 -2.59
CA ILE A 185 5.09 -20.50 -3.21
C ILE A 185 3.85 -19.89 -2.54
N ALA A 186 3.87 -19.72 -1.21
CA ALA A 186 2.78 -19.04 -0.50
C ALA A 186 2.64 -17.56 -0.92
N CYS A 187 3.74 -16.88 -1.21
CA CYS A 187 3.72 -15.51 -1.72
C CYS A 187 3.23 -15.45 -3.16
N GLU A 188 3.65 -16.38 -4.02
CA GLU A 188 3.18 -16.50 -5.40
C GLU A 188 1.65 -16.67 -5.44
N TRP A 189 1.10 -17.53 -4.58
CA TRP A 189 -0.36 -17.65 -4.44
C TRP A 189 -1.01 -16.34 -4.01
N LEU A 190 -0.49 -15.68 -2.96
CA LEU A 190 -1.07 -14.42 -2.46
C LEU A 190 -1.01 -13.29 -3.50
N ARG A 191 0.04 -13.27 -4.34
CA ARG A 191 0.20 -12.33 -5.46
C ARG A 191 -0.81 -12.58 -6.58
N GLY A 192 -1.43 -13.76 -6.61
CA GLY A 192 -2.28 -14.22 -7.70
C GLY A 192 -1.48 -14.66 -8.92
N ASP A 193 -0.31 -15.26 -8.70
CA ASP A 193 0.39 -16.05 -9.71
C ASP A 193 -0.38 -17.36 -9.98
N ASP A 194 -0.27 -17.87 -11.19
CA ASP A 194 -0.86 -19.15 -11.56
C ASP A 194 0.06 -20.27 -11.09
N LEU A 195 -0.38 -21.00 -10.06
CA LEU A 195 0.35 -22.13 -9.49
C LEU A 195 -0.14 -23.44 -10.10
N ASP A 196 0.76 -24.39 -10.26
CA ASP A 196 0.39 -25.74 -10.69
C ASP A 196 -0.36 -26.52 -9.59
N GLU A 197 -0.97 -27.64 -9.99
CA GLU A 197 -1.77 -28.47 -9.08
C GLU A 197 -0.95 -29.04 -7.91
N ASP A 198 0.35 -29.30 -8.12
CA ASP A 198 1.23 -29.86 -7.11
C ASP A 198 1.55 -28.82 -6.03
N ASP A 199 1.84 -27.58 -6.42
CA ASP A 199 2.08 -26.45 -5.53
C ASP A 199 0.81 -26.07 -4.75
N LEU A 200 -0.35 -26.04 -5.41
CA LEU A 200 -1.64 -25.82 -4.73
C LEU A 200 -1.91 -26.91 -3.69
N LYS A 201 -1.69 -28.18 -4.04
CA LYS A 201 -1.85 -29.31 -3.13
C LYS A 201 -0.84 -29.26 -1.98
N TYR A 202 0.38 -28.83 -2.26
CA TYR A 202 1.45 -28.66 -1.27
C TYR A 202 1.08 -27.58 -0.23
N LEU A 203 0.52 -26.45 -0.68
CA LEU A 203 -0.04 -25.42 0.19
C LEU A 203 -1.38 -25.84 0.83
N GLY A 204 -2.01 -26.93 0.35
CA GLY A 204 -3.34 -27.36 0.78
C GLY A 204 -4.44 -26.37 0.40
N ILE A 205 -4.25 -25.67 -0.71
CA ILE A 205 -5.16 -24.69 -1.30
C ILE A 205 -5.91 -25.33 -2.46
N LYS A 206 -7.16 -24.93 -2.67
CA LYS A 206 -8.00 -25.52 -3.73
C LYS A 206 -7.91 -24.78 -5.05
N ASN A 207 -7.92 -23.45 -5.03
CA ASN A 207 -8.03 -22.62 -6.22
C ASN A 207 -7.01 -21.46 -6.19
N SER A 208 -6.52 -21.09 -7.37
CA SER A 208 -5.74 -19.88 -7.60
C SER A 208 -6.61 -18.62 -7.54
N ILE A 209 -5.98 -17.45 -7.46
CA ILE A 209 -6.65 -16.14 -7.56
C ILE A 209 -6.66 -15.73 -9.04
N ASP A 210 -7.74 -16.08 -9.74
CA ASP A 210 -7.83 -16.03 -11.21
C ASP A 210 -8.73 -14.92 -11.78
N SER A 211 -9.37 -14.10 -10.93
CA SER A 211 -10.35 -13.10 -11.34
C SER A 211 -10.23 -11.80 -10.54
N GLU A 212 -10.78 -10.71 -11.09
CA GLU A 212 -10.86 -9.42 -10.39
C GLU A 212 -11.67 -9.51 -9.10
N ASP A 213 -12.76 -10.27 -9.11
CA ASP A 213 -13.60 -10.51 -7.93
C ASP A 213 -12.83 -11.26 -6.83
N SER A 214 -12.07 -12.31 -7.19
CA SER A 214 -11.24 -13.02 -6.21
C SER A 214 -10.11 -12.15 -5.69
N ALA A 215 -9.46 -11.35 -6.54
CA ALA A 215 -8.41 -10.41 -6.13
C ALA A 215 -8.94 -9.32 -5.18
N GLN A 216 -10.09 -8.72 -5.50
CA GLN A 216 -10.80 -7.77 -4.63
C GLN A 216 -11.10 -8.37 -3.25
N LYS A 217 -11.61 -9.60 -3.23
CA LYS A 217 -11.97 -10.28 -1.98
C LYS A 217 -10.74 -10.63 -1.15
N ILE A 218 -9.62 -10.98 -1.77
CA ILE A 218 -8.34 -11.18 -1.07
C ILE A 218 -7.77 -9.86 -0.54
N MET A 219 -7.85 -8.76 -1.30
CA MET A 219 -7.53 -7.42 -0.79
C MET A 219 -8.40 -7.04 0.42
N THR A 220 -9.69 -7.41 0.40
CA THR A 220 -10.60 -7.22 1.53
C THR A 220 -10.16 -8.05 2.74
N ASN A 221 -9.78 -9.31 2.54
CA ASN A 221 -9.22 -10.14 3.63
C ASN A 221 -8.01 -9.46 4.27
N LEU A 222 -7.05 -8.96 3.47
CA LEU A 222 -5.85 -8.28 3.97
C LEU A 222 -6.21 -7.08 4.86
N GLY A 223 -7.18 -6.26 4.45
CA GLY A 223 -7.60 -5.08 5.21
C GLY A 223 -8.43 -5.39 6.46
N ILE A 224 -9.17 -6.51 6.48
CA ILE A 224 -9.84 -7.00 7.69
C ILE A 224 -8.80 -7.44 8.71
N ILE A 225 -7.86 -8.31 8.31
CA ILE A 225 -6.90 -8.88 9.26
C ILE A 225 -5.79 -7.91 9.67
N SER A 226 -5.53 -6.85 8.89
CA SER A 226 -4.64 -5.76 9.29
C SER A 226 -5.19 -4.90 10.42
N ALA A 227 -6.51 -4.91 10.68
CA ALA A 227 -7.10 -4.27 11.86
C ALA A 227 -6.58 -4.83 13.20
N ALA A 228 -6.09 -6.08 13.23
CA ALA A 228 -5.52 -6.67 14.45
C ALA A 228 -4.04 -6.28 14.70
N SER A 229 -3.46 -5.41 13.86
CA SER A 229 -2.02 -5.11 13.89
C SER A 229 -1.74 -3.66 13.50
N GLN A 230 -1.41 -3.39 12.23
CA GLN A 230 -1.04 -2.09 11.71
C GLN A 230 -1.78 -1.80 10.41
N PRO A 231 -2.10 -0.53 10.11
CA PRO A 231 -2.69 -0.16 8.84
C PRO A 231 -1.79 -0.50 7.64
N ILE A 232 -2.42 -0.68 6.49
CA ILE A 232 -1.73 -0.77 5.20
C ILE A 232 -1.95 0.56 4.45
N VAL A 233 -0.86 1.23 4.08
CA VAL A 233 -0.89 2.47 3.30
C VAL A 233 -0.69 2.15 1.82
N LEU A 234 -1.74 2.33 1.01
CA LEU A 234 -1.70 2.17 -0.44
C LEU A 234 -1.35 3.52 -1.09
N CYS A 235 -0.15 3.63 -1.63
CA CYS A 235 0.34 4.83 -2.32
C CYS A 235 0.24 4.64 -3.83
N PHE A 236 -0.80 5.20 -4.44
CA PHE A 236 -0.93 5.30 -5.89
C PHE A 236 -0.11 6.48 -6.38
N ASP A 237 0.86 6.26 -7.25
CA ASP A 237 1.75 7.31 -7.76
C ASP A 237 1.89 7.24 -9.28
N ASN A 238 2.41 8.32 -9.86
CA ASN A 238 2.67 8.43 -11.30
C ASN A 238 1.41 8.23 -12.19
N LEU A 239 0.24 8.66 -11.70
CA LEU A 239 -1.06 8.42 -12.33
C LEU A 239 -1.26 9.05 -13.72
N ASP A 240 -0.31 9.85 -14.22
CA ASP A 240 -0.32 10.38 -15.58
C ASP A 240 -0.09 9.31 -16.66
N ASN A 241 0.37 8.12 -16.26
CA ASN A 241 0.70 6.99 -17.14
C ASN A 241 -0.31 5.83 -17.05
N ILE A 242 -1.51 6.07 -16.52
CA ILE A 242 -2.60 5.07 -16.50
C ILE A 242 -3.34 5.05 -17.85
N PRO A 243 -4.22 4.04 -18.09
CA PRO A 243 -4.97 3.94 -19.34
C PRO A 243 -5.84 5.16 -19.60
N ARG A 244 -6.09 5.41 -20.89
CA ARG A 244 -6.96 6.49 -21.36
C ARG A 244 -8.25 5.93 -21.91
N LEU A 245 -9.34 6.63 -21.65
CA LEU A 245 -10.63 6.40 -22.27
C LEU A 245 -10.59 6.80 -23.75
N LEU A 246 -11.61 6.40 -24.51
CA LEU A 246 -11.74 6.71 -25.95
C LEU A 246 -11.73 8.21 -26.26
N ASN A 247 -12.14 9.05 -25.31
CA ASN A 247 -12.12 10.52 -25.41
C ASN A 247 -10.74 11.14 -25.09
N GLY A 248 -9.73 10.33 -24.77
CA GLY A 248 -8.37 10.75 -24.44
C GLY A 248 -8.12 11.14 -22.98
N SER A 249 -9.16 11.20 -22.14
CA SER A 249 -9.00 11.46 -20.69
C SER A 249 -8.43 10.25 -19.97
N LEU A 250 -7.75 10.46 -18.84
CA LEU A 250 -7.27 9.36 -18.01
C LEU A 250 -8.45 8.62 -17.37
N ASP A 251 -8.36 7.30 -17.29
CA ASP A 251 -9.38 6.48 -16.63
C ASP A 251 -9.21 6.48 -15.10
N LEU A 252 -9.33 7.67 -14.50
CA LEU A 252 -9.34 7.82 -13.04
C LEU A 252 -10.60 7.21 -12.41
N GLN A 253 -11.68 7.06 -13.18
CA GLN A 253 -12.92 6.48 -12.68
C GLN A 253 -12.70 5.04 -12.22
N ALA A 254 -11.90 4.24 -12.93
CA ALA A 254 -11.52 2.89 -12.51
C ALA A 254 -10.91 2.90 -11.09
N LEU A 255 -9.91 3.74 -10.82
CA LEU A 255 -9.30 3.87 -9.49
C LEU A 255 -10.32 4.29 -8.41
N PHE A 256 -11.21 5.21 -8.74
CA PHE A 256 -12.20 5.71 -7.79
C PHE A 256 -13.31 4.68 -7.49
N ASN A 257 -13.64 3.81 -8.44
CA ASN A 257 -14.49 2.63 -8.19
C ASN A 257 -13.83 1.69 -7.17
N ILE A 258 -12.51 1.43 -7.31
CA ILE A 258 -11.73 0.63 -6.36
C ILE A 258 -11.77 1.27 -4.98
N ASN A 259 -11.48 2.57 -4.90
CA ASN A 259 -11.55 3.31 -3.66
C ASN A 259 -12.91 3.17 -2.97
N SER A 260 -14.01 3.35 -3.71
CA SER A 260 -15.37 3.17 -3.17
C SER A 260 -15.65 1.76 -2.68
N SER A 261 -15.16 0.75 -3.39
CA SER A 261 -15.30 -0.65 -2.99
C SER A 261 -14.56 -0.97 -1.68
N ILE A 262 -13.33 -0.46 -1.52
CA ILE A 262 -12.59 -0.57 -0.25
C ILE A 262 -13.38 0.09 0.88
N HIS A 263 -14.00 1.25 0.63
CA HIS A 263 -14.82 1.99 1.61
C HIS A 263 -16.17 1.35 1.95
N THR A 264 -16.57 0.31 1.24
CA THR A 264 -17.87 -0.35 1.46
C THR A 264 -17.81 -1.43 2.55
N HIS A 265 -16.63 -1.96 2.84
CA HIS A 265 -16.43 -3.01 3.82
C HIS A 265 -15.91 -2.44 5.15
N TYR A 266 -16.30 -3.06 6.27
CA TYR A 266 -15.82 -2.71 7.60
C TYR A 266 -15.69 -3.98 8.45
N PRO A 267 -14.58 -4.17 9.18
CA PRO A 267 -13.41 -3.30 9.27
C PRO A 267 -12.51 -3.35 8.01
N GLN A 268 -11.85 -2.23 7.70
CA GLN A 268 -10.86 -2.11 6.62
C GLN A 268 -9.75 -1.14 7.05
N ASN A 269 -8.59 -1.67 7.42
CA ASN A 269 -7.49 -0.88 7.98
C ASN A 269 -6.54 -0.33 6.89
N PHE A 270 -7.10 0.42 5.94
CA PHE A 270 -6.38 0.99 4.80
C PHE A 270 -6.31 2.53 4.85
N LEU A 271 -5.13 3.08 4.59
CA LEU A 271 -4.95 4.48 4.20
C LEU A 271 -4.60 4.53 2.72
N ILE A 272 -5.41 5.21 1.90
CA ILE A 272 -5.18 5.36 0.47
C ILE A 272 -4.65 6.77 0.20
N ILE A 273 -3.46 6.84 -0.39
CA ILE A 273 -2.83 8.08 -0.83
C ILE A 273 -2.80 8.08 -2.35
N ILE A 274 -3.56 8.99 -2.96
CA ILE A 274 -3.59 9.17 -4.43
C ILE A 274 -2.70 10.36 -4.77
N SER A 275 -1.48 10.08 -5.24
CA SER A 275 -0.52 11.07 -5.71
C SER A 275 -0.74 11.37 -7.20
N ILE A 276 -1.01 12.63 -7.51
CA ILE A 276 -1.36 13.06 -8.88
C ILE A 276 -0.84 14.47 -9.18
N ILE A 277 -0.47 14.73 -10.43
CA ILE A 277 -0.06 16.07 -10.86
C ILE A 277 -1.23 17.05 -10.73
N THR A 278 -0.97 18.26 -10.22
CA THR A 278 -1.99 19.31 -10.01
C THR A 278 -2.83 19.59 -11.24
N SER A 279 -2.20 19.77 -12.41
CA SER A 279 -2.91 20.03 -13.67
C SER A 279 -3.78 18.86 -14.09
N THR A 280 -3.27 17.64 -13.92
CA THR A 280 -3.97 16.40 -14.27
C THR A 280 -5.21 16.21 -13.39
N TRP A 281 -5.09 16.45 -12.09
CA TRP A 281 -6.25 16.43 -11.19
C TRP A 281 -7.30 17.48 -11.58
N LYS A 282 -6.88 18.73 -11.84
CA LYS A 282 -7.80 19.80 -12.26
C LYS A 282 -8.56 19.47 -13.54
N GLN A 283 -7.90 18.84 -14.51
CA GLN A 283 -8.51 18.49 -15.80
C GLN A 283 -9.47 17.29 -15.73
N ASN A 284 -9.23 16.33 -14.84
CA ASN A 284 -9.96 15.06 -14.84
C ASN A 284 -10.93 14.90 -13.64
N SER A 285 -10.76 15.66 -12.56
CA SER A 285 -11.54 15.44 -11.32
C SER A 285 -13.04 15.73 -11.42
N GLU A 286 -13.47 16.48 -12.44
CA GLU A 286 -14.90 16.73 -12.72
C GLU A 286 -15.53 15.61 -13.56
N LEU A 287 -14.72 14.72 -14.15
CA LEU A 287 -15.19 13.55 -14.90
C LEU A 287 -15.48 12.36 -13.96
N ILE A 288 -14.99 12.41 -12.73
CA ILE A 288 -15.18 11.37 -11.72
C ILE A 288 -16.58 11.50 -11.12
N GLN A 289 -17.26 10.37 -10.97
CA GLN A 289 -18.60 10.34 -10.37
C GLN A 289 -18.58 10.97 -8.96
N PRO A 290 -19.54 11.85 -8.62
CA PRO A 290 -19.56 12.55 -7.34
C PRO A 290 -19.61 11.61 -6.12
N ALA A 291 -20.28 10.46 -6.25
CA ALA A 291 -20.38 9.46 -5.20
C ALA A 291 -19.02 8.86 -4.83
N ASP A 292 -18.15 8.63 -5.81
CA ASP A 292 -16.81 8.10 -5.56
C ASP A 292 -15.84 9.18 -5.11
N LYS A 293 -15.96 10.40 -5.65
CA LYS A 293 -15.19 11.57 -5.17
C LYS A 293 -15.46 11.85 -3.69
N ALA A 294 -16.69 11.63 -3.22
CA ALA A 294 -17.06 11.76 -1.80
C ALA A 294 -16.35 10.76 -0.87
N ARG A 295 -15.74 9.70 -1.40
CA ARG A 295 -14.91 8.74 -0.64
C ARG A 295 -13.49 9.23 -0.39
N VAL A 296 -13.09 10.37 -0.98
CA VAL A 296 -11.92 11.14 -0.53
C VAL A 296 -12.30 11.86 0.76
N ASN A 297 -12.18 11.16 1.89
CA ASN A 297 -12.69 11.59 3.19
C ASN A 297 -11.61 12.08 4.16
N ALA A 298 -10.33 12.06 3.77
CA ALA A 298 -9.19 12.43 4.62
C ALA A 298 -8.42 13.67 4.16
N GLY A 299 -8.91 14.35 3.12
CA GLY A 299 -8.44 15.68 2.72
C GLY A 299 -7.68 15.74 1.41
N TYR A 300 -7.36 16.97 1.03
CA TYR A 300 -6.60 17.33 -0.16
C TYR A 300 -5.33 18.06 0.27
N PHE A 301 -4.19 17.46 -0.02
CA PHE A 301 -2.88 17.99 0.31
C PHE A 301 -2.22 18.50 -0.96
N HIS A 302 -1.56 19.67 -0.86
CA HIS A 302 -0.93 20.30 -2.00
C HIS A 302 0.54 20.59 -1.70
N LEU A 303 1.44 19.98 -2.47
CA LEU A 303 2.84 20.31 -2.48
C LEU A 303 3.03 21.55 -3.34
N THR A 304 3.23 22.69 -2.70
CA THR A 304 3.82 23.85 -3.36
C THR A 304 5.26 23.50 -3.74
N ARG A 305 5.71 23.87 -4.95
CA ARG A 305 7.16 23.88 -5.24
C ARG A 305 7.85 24.61 -4.09
N SER A 306 8.79 23.94 -3.45
CA SER A 306 9.70 24.60 -2.50
C SER A 306 10.37 25.72 -3.28
N VAL A 307 9.91 26.96 -3.09
CA VAL A 307 10.69 28.12 -3.50
C VAL A 307 11.84 28.13 -2.49
N TRP A 308 12.95 27.54 -2.90
CA TRP A 308 14.23 27.65 -2.22
C TRP A 308 14.51 29.15 -2.07
N THR A 309 14.19 29.70 -0.90
CA THR A 309 14.53 31.08 -0.52
C THR A 309 15.67 31.02 0.47
#